data_AF-A0A7Y8TYU2-F1
#
_entry.id   AF-A0A7Y8TYU2-F1
#
_cell.length_a   1.000
_cell.length_b   1.000
_cell.length_c   1.000
_cell.angle_alpha   90.00
_cell.angle_beta   90.00
_cell.angle_gamma   90.00
#
_symmetry.space_group_name_H-M   'P 1'
#
loop_
_entity.id
_entity.type
_entity.pdbx_description
1 polymer ?
#
loop_
_entity_poly.entity_id
_entity_poly.type
_entity_poly.pdbx_seq_one_letter_code
_entity_poly.pdbx_strand_id
1 'polypeptide(L)'
;MDKACELINQIQDFDKNIHQLTEIYEQSNLIMDEIVLAATYSEIDLRICQNLKDYLNGVVQNKLNHCQQLITKKQKQPQDNSVVQTFEHKIAKVLVNTAESTAKQDVQPPIYNM
;
A
#
# COMPACT_ATOMS: atom_id res chain seq x y z
N MET A 1 -34.85 -3.57 12.17
CA MET A 1 -34.97 -3.71 10.70
C MET A 1 -34.92 -5.22 10.43
N ASP A 2 -34.97 -5.71 9.20
CA ASP A 2 -34.64 -7.13 8.96
C ASP A 2 -33.15 -7.36 9.30
N LYS A 3 -32.83 -8.28 10.22
CA LYS A 3 -31.45 -8.49 10.71
C LYS A 3 -30.51 -8.90 9.57
N ALA A 4 -31.00 -9.65 8.60
CA ALA A 4 -30.23 -10.00 7.42
C ALA A 4 -29.83 -8.76 6.61
N CYS A 5 -30.75 -7.81 6.43
CA CYS A 5 -30.49 -6.54 5.74
C CYS A 5 -29.47 -5.67 6.49
N GLU A 6 -29.54 -5.62 7.82
CA GLU A 6 -28.57 -4.88 8.65
C GLU A 6 -27.15 -5.44 8.46
N LEU A 7 -26.98 -6.77 8.51
CA LEU A 7 -25.69 -7.43 8.31
C LEU A 7 -25.14 -7.23 6.89
N ILE A 8 -26.02 -7.25 5.87
CA ILE A 8 -25.63 -6.94 4.48
C ILE A 8 -25.06 -5.52 4.39
N ASN A 9 -25.74 -4.55 5.01
CA ASN A 9 -25.29 -3.16 4.99
C ASN A 9 -23.93 -3.00 5.68
N GLN A 10 -23.72 -3.67 6.82
CA GLN A 10 -22.42 -3.67 7.49
C GLN A 10 -21.30 -4.25 6.61
N ILE A 11 -21.53 -5.39 5.94
CA ILE A 11 -20.55 -5.98 5.02
C ILE A 11 -20.26 -5.02 3.85
N GLN A 12 -21.28 -4.38 3.29
CA GLN A 12 -21.12 -3.42 2.20
C GLN A 12 -20.36 -2.17 2.62
N ASP A 13 -20.62 -1.64 3.81
CA ASP A 13 -19.89 -0.49 4.33
C ASP A 13 -18.43 -0.88 4.65
N PHE A 14 -18.21 -2.08 5.20
CA PHE A 14 -16.87 -2.62 5.33
C PHE A 14 -16.17 -2.72 3.97
N ASP A 15 -16.84 -3.20 2.92
CA ASP A 15 -16.28 -3.33 1.56
C ASP A 15 -15.87 -1.98 0.95
N LYS A 16 -16.72 -0.96 1.08
CA LYS A 16 -16.46 0.38 0.53
C LYS A 16 -15.31 1.09 1.24
N ASN A 17 -15.15 0.87 2.53
CA ASN A 17 -14.15 1.57 3.34
C ASN A 17 -12.73 0.98 3.15
N ILE A 18 -11.75 1.88 3.05
CA ILE A 18 -10.34 1.51 3.00
C ILE A 18 -9.87 1.23 4.43
N HIS A 19 -9.31 0.05 4.63
CA HIS A 19 -8.80 -0.41 5.91
C HIS A 19 -7.34 -0.82 5.80
N GLN A 20 -6.59 -0.61 6.87
CA GLN A 20 -5.27 -1.21 7.03
C GLN A 20 -5.40 -2.72 7.31
N LEU A 21 -4.29 -3.46 7.15
CA LEU A 21 -4.31 -4.91 7.30
C LEU A 21 -4.85 -5.37 8.67
N THR A 22 -4.45 -4.73 9.75
CA THR A 22 -4.93 -5.04 11.11
C THR A 22 -6.42 -4.79 11.24
N GLU A 23 -6.91 -3.66 10.73
CA GLU A 23 -8.32 -3.26 10.76
C GLU A 23 -9.19 -4.23 9.95
N ILE A 24 -8.68 -4.78 8.83
CA ILE A 24 -9.39 -5.81 8.05
C ILE A 24 -9.69 -7.03 8.94
N TYR A 25 -8.72 -7.51 9.72
CA TYR A 25 -8.92 -8.66 10.60
C TYR A 25 -9.86 -8.35 11.76
N GLU A 26 -9.71 -7.20 12.40
CA GLU A 26 -10.56 -6.80 13.53
C GLU A 26 -12.02 -6.61 13.10
N GLN A 27 -12.26 -5.83 12.05
CA GLN A 27 -13.62 -5.55 11.58
C GLN A 27 -14.30 -6.80 11.00
N SER A 28 -13.56 -7.64 10.28
CA SER A 28 -14.14 -8.89 9.77
C SER A 28 -14.53 -9.85 10.89
N ASN A 29 -13.73 -9.97 11.96
CA ASN A 29 -14.10 -10.79 13.11
C ASN A 29 -15.34 -10.26 13.81
N LEU A 30 -15.45 -8.93 14.00
CA LEU A 30 -16.64 -8.32 14.61
C LEU A 30 -17.91 -8.62 13.82
N ILE A 31 -17.87 -8.45 12.49
CA ILE A 31 -19.03 -8.75 11.62
C ILE A 31 -19.34 -10.25 11.62
N MET A 32 -18.31 -11.11 11.61
CA MET A 32 -18.47 -12.56 11.67
C MET A 32 -19.16 -13.00 12.97
N ASP A 33 -18.75 -12.44 14.11
CA ASP A 33 -19.34 -12.70 15.40
C ASP A 33 -20.81 -12.26 15.43
N GLU A 34 -21.15 -11.09 14.86
CA GLU A 34 -22.54 -10.65 14.75
C GLU A 34 -23.40 -11.57 13.88
N ILE A 35 -22.86 -12.09 12.76
CA ILE A 35 -23.57 -13.07 11.91
C ILE A 35 -23.83 -14.37 12.69
N VAL A 36 -22.84 -14.87 13.42
CA VAL A 36 -22.96 -16.09 14.22
C VAL A 36 -23.97 -15.88 15.37
N LEU A 37 -23.93 -14.72 16.01
CA LEU A 37 -24.83 -14.36 17.10
C LEU A 37 -26.28 -14.29 16.61
N ALA A 38 -26.52 -13.62 15.49
CA ALA A 38 -27.85 -13.52 14.89
C ALA A 38 -28.44 -14.90 14.54
N ALA A 39 -27.62 -15.81 14.01
CA ALA A 39 -28.06 -17.18 13.74
C ALA A 39 -28.33 -17.97 15.02
N THR A 40 -27.50 -17.78 16.05
CA THR A 40 -27.66 -18.45 17.36
C THR A 40 -28.97 -18.05 18.03
N TYR A 41 -29.37 -16.78 17.91
CA TYR A 41 -30.65 -16.28 18.41
C TYR A 41 -31.81 -16.45 17.44
N SER A 42 -31.62 -17.19 16.34
CA SER A 42 -32.66 -17.43 15.32
C SER A 42 -33.22 -16.15 14.68
N GLU A 43 -32.47 -15.03 14.73
CA GLU A 43 -32.80 -13.79 14.01
C GLU A 43 -32.60 -13.95 12.50
N ILE A 44 -31.73 -14.88 12.10
CA ILE A 44 -31.54 -15.33 10.72
C ILE A 44 -31.50 -16.86 10.68
N ASP A 45 -31.90 -17.45 9.55
CA ASP A 45 -31.77 -18.89 9.35
C ASP A 45 -30.33 -19.31 9.01
N LEU A 46 -30.07 -20.62 9.08
CA LEU A 46 -28.76 -21.20 8.83
C LEU A 46 -28.25 -20.94 7.39
N ARG A 47 -29.15 -20.89 6.41
CA ARG A 47 -28.79 -20.64 5.00
C ARG A 47 -28.35 -19.19 4.82
N ILE A 48 -29.08 -18.25 5.41
CA ILE A 48 -28.72 -16.83 5.41
C ILE A 48 -27.39 -16.62 6.13
N CYS A 49 -27.20 -17.25 7.30
CA CYS A 49 -25.94 -17.24 8.03
C CYS A 49 -24.77 -17.67 7.13
N GLN A 50 -24.90 -18.81 6.44
CA GLN A 50 -23.85 -19.31 5.55
C GLN A 50 -23.57 -18.35 4.40
N ASN A 51 -24.61 -17.81 3.74
CA ASN A 51 -24.46 -16.86 2.65
C ASN A 51 -23.73 -15.58 3.09
N LEU A 52 -24.04 -15.06 4.29
CA LEU A 52 -23.39 -13.86 4.82
C LEU A 52 -21.92 -14.12 5.17
N LYS A 53 -21.60 -15.30 5.72
CA LYS A 53 -20.21 -15.73 5.97
C LYS A 53 -19.42 -15.78 4.67
N ASP A 54 -19.98 -16.39 3.64
CA ASP A 54 -19.32 -16.51 2.34
C ASP A 54 -19.13 -15.14 1.68
N TYR A 55 -20.12 -14.25 1.81
CA TYR A 55 -20.01 -12.88 1.31
C TYR A 55 -18.91 -12.09 2.03
N LEU A 56 -18.89 -12.11 3.36
CA LEU A 56 -17.85 -11.46 4.16
C LEU A 56 -16.46 -12.00 3.82
N ASN A 57 -16.31 -13.32 3.71
CA ASN A 57 -15.05 -13.95 3.34
C ASN A 57 -14.56 -13.49 1.95
N GLY A 58 -15.45 -13.38 0.98
CA GLY A 58 -15.12 -12.85 -0.35
C GLY A 58 -14.60 -11.41 -0.28
N VAL A 59 -15.26 -10.55 0.50
CA VAL A 59 -14.83 -9.15 0.72
C VAL A 59 -13.47 -9.09 1.40
N VAL A 60 -13.24 -9.88 2.46
CA VAL A 60 -11.96 -9.95 3.16
C VAL A 60 -10.84 -10.36 2.22
N GLN A 61 -11.04 -11.42 1.43
CA GLN A 61 -10.03 -11.88 0.46
C GLN A 61 -9.70 -10.80 -0.58
N ASN A 62 -10.71 -10.08 -1.10
CA ASN A 62 -10.49 -8.99 -2.03
C ASN A 62 -9.63 -7.87 -1.41
N LYS A 63 -9.91 -7.50 -0.16
CA LYS A 63 -9.12 -6.49 0.56
C LYS A 63 -7.70 -6.95 0.85
N LEU A 64 -7.51 -8.19 1.30
CA LEU A 64 -6.18 -8.77 1.55
C LEU A 64 -5.35 -8.82 0.26
N ASN A 65 -5.96 -9.23 -0.86
CA ASN A 65 -5.32 -9.21 -2.17
C ASN A 65 -4.91 -7.80 -2.59
N HIS A 66 -5.75 -6.79 -2.32
CA HIS A 66 -5.41 -5.40 -2.58
C HIS A 66 -4.20 -4.95 -1.74
N CYS A 67 -4.17 -5.24 -0.44
CA CYS A 67 -3.02 -4.96 0.42
C CYS A 67 -1.74 -5.64 -0.10
N GLN A 68 -1.83 -6.91 -0.51
CA GLN A 68 -0.70 -7.64 -1.06
C GLN A 68 -0.16 -6.98 -2.34
N GLN A 69 -1.05 -6.56 -3.25
CA GLN A 69 -0.65 -5.85 -4.47
C GLN A 69 0.06 -4.53 -4.17
N LEU A 70 -0.38 -3.78 -3.16
CA LEU A 70 0.28 -2.53 -2.74
C LEU A 70 1.70 -2.80 -2.20
N ILE A 71 1.87 -3.87 -1.41
CA ILE A 71 3.18 -4.30 -0.90
C ILE A 71 4.10 -4.70 -2.07
N THR A 72 3.62 -5.56 -2.97
CA THR A 72 4.41 -6.02 -4.12
C THR A 72 4.75 -4.89 -5.09
N LYS A 73 3.85 -3.92 -5.32
CA LYS A 73 4.14 -2.73 -6.12
C LYS A 73 5.24 -1.87 -5.49
N LYS A 74 5.20 -1.65 -4.17
CA LYS A 74 6.26 -0.93 -3.44
C LYS A 74 7.61 -1.66 -3.53
N GLN A 75 7.62 -2.99 -3.52
CA GLN A 75 8.86 -3.79 -3.64
C GLN A 75 9.42 -3.84 -5.07
N LYS A 76 8.56 -3.78 -6.10
CA LYS A 76 8.97 -3.78 -7.52
C LYS A 76 9.31 -2.40 -8.06
N GLN A 77 9.04 -1.33 -7.31
CA GLN A 77 9.47 0.00 -7.71
C GLN A 77 11.01 0.03 -7.69
N PRO A 78 11.67 0.32 -8.82
CA PRO A 78 13.13 0.42 -8.86
C PRO A 78 13.58 1.41 -7.78
N GLN A 79 14.61 1.05 -7.02
CA GLN A 79 15.27 2.00 -6.13
C GLN A 79 15.88 3.19 -6.89
N ASP A 80 15.96 3.09 -8.23
CA ASP A 80 16.53 4.06 -9.17
C ASP A 80 15.95 5.49 -9.11
N ASN A 81 14.85 5.71 -8.38
CA ASN A 81 14.27 7.04 -8.15
C ASN A 81 14.44 7.54 -6.70
N SER A 82 15.36 6.96 -5.93
CA SER A 82 15.76 7.55 -4.66
C SER A 82 16.39 8.93 -4.92
N VAL A 83 15.88 9.96 -4.24
CA VAL A 83 16.47 11.31 -4.25
C VAL A 83 17.95 11.25 -3.90
N VAL A 84 18.35 10.31 -3.04
CA VAL A 84 19.73 10.07 -2.63
C VAL A 84 20.57 9.61 -3.82
N GLN A 85 20.12 8.59 -4.57
CA GLN A 85 20.85 8.12 -5.75
C GLN A 85 20.90 9.17 -6.87
N THR A 86 19.81 9.93 -7.06
CA THR A 86 19.81 11.06 -8.01
C THR A 86 20.80 12.14 -7.60
N PHE A 87 20.91 12.41 -6.31
CA PHE A 87 21.85 13.39 -5.76
C PHE A 87 23.30 12.92 -5.90
N GLU A 88 23.59 11.67 -5.52
CA GLU A 88 24.89 11.02 -5.71
C GLU A 88 25.32 11.01 -7.17
N HIS A 89 24.42 10.64 -8.09
CA HIS A 89 24.70 10.64 -9.52
C HIS A 89 24.96 12.06 -10.06
N LYS A 90 24.21 13.07 -9.59
CA LYS A 90 24.46 14.47 -9.95
C LYS A 90 25.80 14.98 -9.42
N ILE A 91 26.17 14.66 -8.17
CA ILE A 91 27.47 15.05 -7.62
C ILE A 91 28.61 14.35 -8.36
N ALA A 92 28.50 13.05 -8.62
CA ALA A 92 29.50 12.30 -9.38
C ALA A 92 29.70 12.91 -10.78
N LYS A 93 28.62 13.26 -11.48
CA LYS A 93 28.68 13.91 -12.79
C LYS A 93 29.35 15.29 -12.75
N VAL A 94 29.10 16.08 -11.72
CA VAL A 94 29.77 17.38 -11.52
C VAL A 94 31.27 17.18 -11.26
N LEU A 95 31.66 16.19 -10.46
CA LEU A 95 33.06 15.90 -10.16
C LEU A 95 33.84 15.43 -11.40
N VAL A 96 33.25 14.57 -12.23
CA VAL A 96 33.85 14.13 -13.51
C VAL A 96 34.05 15.32 -14.45
N ASN A 97 33.01 16.14 -14.64
CA ASN A 97 33.10 17.33 -15.49
C ASN A 97 34.11 18.36 -14.98
N THR A 98 34.26 18.48 -13.64
CA THR A 98 35.22 19.41 -13.03
C THR A 98 36.65 18.90 -13.21
N ALA A 99 36.89 17.59 -13.04
CA ALA A 99 38.20 16.98 -13.27
C ALA A 99 38.64 17.03 -14.74
N GLU A 100 37.71 16.84 -15.69
CA GLU A 100 37.97 17.00 -17.12
C GLU A 100 38.22 18.47 -17.51
N SER A 101 37.64 19.43 -16.78
CA SER A 101 37.85 20.85 -17.01
C SER A 101 39.18 21.37 -16.43
N THR A 102 39.67 20.82 -15.32
CA THR A 102 41.02 21.14 -14.78
C THR A 102 42.13 20.47 -15.57
N ALA A 103 41.90 19.31 -16.19
CA ALA A 103 42.88 18.65 -17.06
C ALA A 103 43.14 19.40 -18.39
N LYS A 104 42.23 20.32 -18.79
CA LYS A 104 42.35 21.13 -20.01
C LYS A 104 42.78 22.59 -19.77
N GLN A 105 43.02 22.99 -18.53
CA GLN A 105 43.65 24.28 -18.26
C GLN A 105 45.16 24.14 -18.47
N ASP A 106 45.56 24.34 -19.72
CA ASP A 106 46.92 24.65 -20.11
C ASP A 106 47.42 25.81 -19.22
N VAL A 107 48.30 25.49 -18.28
CA VAL A 107 48.85 26.44 -17.32
C VAL A 107 49.83 27.32 -18.08
N GLN A 108 49.34 28.42 -18.64
CA GLN A 108 50.22 29.48 -19.14
C GLN A 108 50.83 30.20 -17.91
N PRO A 109 52.15 30.18 -17.71
CA PRO A 109 52.76 30.83 -16.55
C PRO A 109 52.59 32.35 -16.64
N PRO A 110 52.40 33.05 -15.51
CA PRO A 110 52.22 34.49 -15.49
C PRO A 110 53.49 35.17 -16.00
N ILE A 111 53.34 36.01 -17.02
CA ILE A 111 54.42 36.88 -17.51
C ILE A 111 54.62 38.00 -16.48
N TYR A 112 55.74 37.94 -15.76
CA TYR A 112 56.22 39.06 -14.94
C TYR A 112 57.01 40.02 -15.85
N ASN A 113 56.48 41.21 -16.10
CA ASN A 113 57.27 42.32 -16.63
C ASN A 113 57.98 43.03 -15.46
N MET A 114 59.32 43.03 -15.47
CA MET A 114 60.17 43.99 -14.75
C MET A 114 60.66 45.05 -15.71
#